data_AF-A0A369W874-F1
#
_entry.id   AF-A0A369W874-F1
#
_cell.length_a   1.000
_cell.length_b   1.000
_cell.length_c   1.000
_cell.angle_alpha   90.00
_cell.angle_beta   90.00
_cell.angle_gamma   90.00
#
_symmetry.space_group_name_H-M   'P 1'
#
loop_
_entity.id
_entity.type
_entity.pdbx_description
1 polymer ?
#
loop_
_entity_poly.entity_id
_entity_poly.type
_entity_poly.pdbx_seq_one_letter_code
_entity_poly.pdbx_strand_id
1 'polypeptide(L)'
;MKDFLRLLLIAVLSFVIVGAAIAYTRGGDVLDRLLTAVSVDSLPHLTLSDTPPEAGLNRVWVPRPHQERWMGLAGFPDSSEIRFPLPAGINAASAVLRLAFEAELSADGDGRMTIAVNGDRRGEIVLNAGRSRHEVEIALDAADMLGHLVIVTLEGRGTTSGGQICPVDATNSGAAITLLAESGLEVMTADATDTLPVRIATLADPARLDRGVSPEEQALAIWGREVLERNGVAVRWATEDHAADIVIVQEGAESGLALDAANRIVVSGRSGIHTLLRTRGIAPVAQAIETWPISVETLGAETLLKTFRGSRRWAIPYALADLPGGLMPRTFRLAIKPSKLAANTDWMVRVSLNENLLTTERFDGQSETLALDVSLPIAVQALANVLQVELIDTSTNTSVCQVLPSAQAQLLGQSSLTVAGTQPREGLPLLVREMANAGTLGLTVATPLDAGSQRVAAAMLGKLLPASAEVRFGAEAGEAPISIAVTTAGGLRAALRDIGEIGADFNMRLVIANAEDGSAPGLVSLFEALPMVQDLAGDTVIFMVTR
;
A
#
# COMPACT_ATOMS: atom_id res chain seq x y z
N MET A 1 25.58 -67.42 -6.70
CA MET A 1 24.34 -67.36 -7.51
C MET A 1 23.16 -68.10 -6.86
N LYS A 2 23.31 -69.32 -6.32
CA LYS A 2 22.20 -70.04 -5.64
C LYS A 2 21.61 -69.29 -4.44
N ASP A 3 22.42 -68.59 -3.66
CA ASP A 3 21.93 -67.89 -2.46
C ASP A 3 21.20 -66.58 -2.79
N PHE A 4 21.58 -65.91 -3.88
CA PHE A 4 20.86 -64.75 -4.39
C PHE A 4 19.47 -65.13 -4.90
N LEU A 5 19.36 -66.27 -5.61
CA LEU A 5 18.08 -66.79 -6.08
C LEU A 5 17.16 -67.17 -4.90
N ARG A 6 17.72 -67.72 -3.82
CA ARG A 6 16.97 -68.04 -2.60
C ARG A 6 16.46 -66.78 -1.88
N LEU A 7 17.29 -65.75 -1.77
CA LEU A 7 16.88 -64.49 -1.16
C LEU A 7 15.80 -63.78 -1.98
N LEU A 8 15.91 -63.78 -3.31
CA LEU A 8 14.90 -63.21 -4.20
C LEU A 8 13.56 -63.96 -4.09
N LEU A 9 13.61 -65.30 -4.01
CA LEU A 9 12.40 -66.12 -3.84
C LEU A 9 11.71 -65.83 -2.49
N ILE A 10 12.48 -65.66 -1.42
CA ILE A 10 11.94 -65.33 -0.09
C ILE A 10 11.32 -63.92 -0.09
N ALA A 11 11.95 -62.95 -0.77
CA ALA A 11 11.42 -61.59 -0.89
C ALA A 11 10.09 -61.54 -1.68
N VAL A 12 9.99 -62.29 -2.77
CA VAL A 12 8.74 -62.39 -3.55
C VAL A 12 7.66 -63.12 -2.75
N LEU A 13 8.00 -64.22 -2.06
CA LEU A 13 7.05 -64.98 -1.27
C LEU A 13 6.49 -64.15 -0.09
N SER A 14 7.34 -63.34 0.57
CA SER A 14 6.90 -62.46 1.64
C SER A 14 5.98 -61.34 1.14
N PHE A 15 6.23 -60.77 -0.04
CA PHE A 15 5.30 -59.81 -0.66
C PHE A 15 3.95 -60.43 -1.02
N VAL A 16 3.93 -61.66 -1.52
CA VAL A 16 2.68 -62.37 -1.85
C VAL A 16 1.87 -62.70 -0.60
N ILE A 17 2.53 -63.12 0.49
CA ILE A 17 1.85 -63.43 1.75
C ILE A 17 1.28 -62.17 2.39
N VAL A 18 2.04 -61.07 2.41
CA VAL A 18 1.56 -59.78 2.94
C VAL A 18 0.42 -59.22 2.08
N GLY A 19 0.54 -59.31 0.75
CA GLY A 19 -0.52 -58.90 -0.17
C GLY A 19 -1.81 -59.71 0.00
N ALA A 20 -1.69 -61.04 0.15
CA ALA A 20 -2.83 -61.91 0.42
C ALA A 20 -3.47 -61.65 1.79
N ALA A 21 -2.67 -61.35 2.82
CA ALA A 21 -3.17 -61.01 4.15
C ALA A 21 -3.91 -59.66 4.17
N ILE A 22 -3.43 -58.65 3.43
CA ILE A 22 -4.10 -57.36 3.26
C ILE A 22 -5.41 -57.51 2.46
N ALA A 23 -5.40 -58.33 1.41
CA ALA A 23 -6.59 -58.62 0.61
C ALA A 23 -7.63 -59.46 1.38
N TYR A 24 -7.20 -60.35 2.26
CA TYR A 24 -8.10 -61.19 3.06
C TYR A 24 -8.72 -60.44 4.26
N THR A 25 -8.00 -59.46 4.83
CA THR A 25 -8.49 -58.67 5.98
C THR A 25 -9.41 -57.52 5.61
N ARG A 26 -9.49 -57.16 4.33
CA ARG A 26 -10.42 -56.15 3.81
C ARG A 26 -11.40 -56.82 2.86
N GLY A 27 -12.60 -57.11 3.36
CA GLY A 27 -13.67 -57.83 2.66
C GLY A 27 -13.87 -57.40 1.21
N GLY A 28 -14.21 -58.37 0.37
CA GLY A 28 -14.12 -58.38 -1.10
C GLY A 28 -15.02 -57.42 -1.89
N ASP A 29 -15.21 -56.19 -1.42
CA ASP A 29 -15.99 -55.13 -2.10
C ASP A 29 -15.11 -53.99 -2.65
N VAL A 30 -13.78 -54.06 -2.48
CA VAL A 30 -12.91 -52.94 -2.86
C VAL A 30 -12.65 -52.89 -4.36
N LEU A 31 -12.57 -54.02 -5.08
CA LEU A 31 -12.28 -53.98 -6.52
C LEU A 31 -13.45 -53.37 -7.32
N ASP A 32 -14.69 -53.69 -6.95
CA ASP A 32 -15.90 -53.08 -7.54
C ASP A 32 -16.06 -51.61 -7.13
N ARG A 33 -15.61 -51.22 -5.93
CA ARG A 33 -15.58 -49.81 -5.50
C ARG A 33 -14.44 -49.00 -6.11
N LEU A 34 -13.31 -49.61 -6.47
CA LEU A 34 -12.20 -48.93 -7.12
C LEU A 34 -12.47 -48.69 -8.62
N LEU A 35 -13.25 -49.57 -9.26
CA LEU A 35 -13.72 -49.37 -10.63
C LEU A 35 -14.91 -48.40 -10.73
N THR A 36 -15.66 -48.18 -9.64
CA THR A 36 -16.75 -47.18 -9.59
C THR A 36 -16.34 -45.84 -8.97
N ALA A 37 -15.23 -45.77 -8.23
CA ALA A 37 -14.67 -44.52 -7.69
C ALA A 37 -13.72 -43.78 -8.66
N VAL A 38 -13.47 -44.34 -9.84
CA VAL A 38 -12.87 -43.60 -10.97
C VAL A 38 -13.98 -43.23 -11.95
N SER A 39 -15.00 -42.51 -11.45
CA SER A 39 -15.83 -41.66 -12.29
C SER A 39 -15.32 -40.25 -12.10
N VAL A 40 -14.58 -39.76 -13.10
CA VAL A 40 -13.88 -38.47 -13.12
C VAL A 40 -14.85 -37.28 -13.21
N ASP A 41 -16.16 -37.51 -13.07
CA ASP A 41 -17.22 -36.52 -13.25
C ASP A 41 -17.68 -35.82 -11.96
N SER A 42 -17.05 -36.07 -10.80
CA SER A 42 -17.52 -35.51 -9.51
C SER A 42 -16.46 -34.92 -8.58
N LEU A 43 -15.24 -34.69 -9.09
CA LEU A 43 -14.36 -33.70 -8.49
C LEU A 43 -14.75 -32.32 -9.05
N PRO A 44 -14.76 -31.23 -8.27
CA PRO A 44 -14.81 -29.88 -8.84
C PRO A 44 -13.50 -29.67 -9.60
N HIS A 45 -13.46 -30.12 -10.84
CA HIS A 45 -12.47 -29.66 -11.79
C HIS A 45 -12.69 -28.15 -11.92
N LEU A 46 -11.68 -27.38 -11.57
CA LEU A 46 -11.48 -26.05 -12.14
C LEU A 46 -11.53 -26.25 -13.66
N THR A 47 -12.70 -25.99 -14.23
CA THR A 47 -12.89 -26.02 -15.67
C THR A 47 -12.08 -24.87 -16.22
N LEU A 48 -10.95 -25.19 -16.86
CA LEU A 48 -10.39 -24.34 -17.90
C LEU A 48 -11.46 -24.24 -18.99
N SER A 49 -12.33 -23.25 -18.85
CA SER A 49 -13.32 -22.91 -19.86
C SER A 49 -12.56 -22.25 -20.99
N ASP A 50 -11.99 -23.05 -21.87
CA ASP A 50 -11.44 -22.64 -23.16
C ASP A 50 -12.60 -22.42 -24.15
N THR A 51 -13.61 -21.67 -23.69
CA THR A 51 -14.70 -21.20 -24.53
C THR A 51 -14.09 -20.12 -25.41
N PRO A 52 -14.00 -20.31 -26.74
CA PRO A 52 -13.56 -19.23 -27.63
C PRO A 52 -14.45 -18.02 -27.38
N PRO A 53 -13.91 -16.78 -27.37
CA PRO A 53 -14.71 -15.60 -27.11
C PRO A 53 -15.92 -15.62 -28.03
N GLU A 54 -17.12 -15.54 -27.45
CA GLU A 54 -18.34 -15.41 -28.24
C GLU A 54 -18.13 -14.28 -29.24
N ALA A 55 -18.20 -14.62 -30.53
CA ALA A 55 -17.87 -13.71 -31.60
C ALA A 55 -18.74 -12.44 -31.47
N GLY A 56 -18.11 -11.29 -31.19
CA GLY A 56 -18.78 -10.00 -31.06
C GLY A 56 -18.70 -9.32 -29.68
N LEU A 57 -18.11 -9.97 -28.65
CA LEU A 57 -17.85 -9.31 -27.37
C LEU A 57 -16.46 -8.65 -27.34
N ASN A 58 -16.41 -7.45 -26.76
CA ASN A 58 -15.18 -6.74 -26.45
C ASN A 58 -14.60 -7.24 -25.13
N ARG A 59 -13.27 -7.37 -25.08
CA ARG A 59 -12.52 -7.77 -23.90
C ARG A 59 -11.95 -6.54 -23.19
N VAL A 60 -12.27 -6.39 -21.91
CA VAL A 60 -11.69 -5.37 -21.02
C VAL A 60 -10.81 -6.06 -20.00
N TRP A 61 -9.54 -5.65 -19.92
CA TRP A 61 -8.60 -6.15 -18.93
C TRP A 61 -8.34 -5.09 -17.86
N VAL A 62 -8.72 -5.39 -16.63
CA VAL A 62 -8.44 -4.59 -15.44
C VAL A 62 -7.21 -5.19 -14.75
N PRO A 63 -6.06 -4.50 -14.76
CA PRO A 63 -4.84 -5.03 -14.14
C PRO A 63 -4.97 -5.12 -12.62
N ARG A 64 -4.17 -6.00 -12.01
CA ARG A 64 -3.94 -6.01 -10.55
C ARG A 64 -3.54 -4.61 -10.06
N PRO A 65 -4.09 -4.12 -8.94
CA PRO A 65 -3.64 -2.87 -8.33
C PRO A 65 -2.17 -2.98 -7.87
N HIS A 66 -1.50 -1.84 -7.72
CA HIS A 66 -0.11 -1.74 -7.27
C HIS A 66 0.85 -2.72 -7.97
N GLN A 67 0.87 -2.74 -9.32
CA GLN A 67 1.57 -3.76 -10.11
C GLN A 67 3.06 -3.88 -9.78
N GLU A 68 3.71 -2.80 -9.35
CA GLU A 68 5.13 -2.75 -9.01
C GLU A 68 5.42 -3.00 -7.52
N ARG A 69 4.39 -3.17 -6.67
CA ARG A 69 4.56 -3.49 -5.25
C ARG A 69 4.35 -4.98 -5.01
N TRP A 70 5.09 -5.49 -4.03
CA TRP A 70 4.83 -6.81 -3.50
C TRP A 70 3.44 -6.84 -2.87
N MET A 71 2.63 -7.82 -3.26
CA MET A 71 1.35 -8.12 -2.63
C MET A 71 1.23 -9.63 -2.51
N GLY A 72 0.67 -10.09 -1.40
CA GLY A 72 0.52 -11.50 -1.13
C GLY A 72 0.55 -11.79 0.37
N LEU A 73 1.14 -12.92 0.73
CA LEU A 73 1.19 -13.44 2.10
C LEU A 73 2.65 -13.63 2.53
N ALA A 74 3.01 -13.09 3.69
CA ALA A 74 4.36 -13.17 4.26
C ALA A 74 4.33 -14.04 5.52
N GLY A 75 4.55 -15.34 5.32
CA GLY A 75 4.54 -16.36 6.37
C GLY A 75 3.16 -16.97 6.62
N PHE A 76 3.08 -17.77 7.68
CA PHE A 76 1.83 -18.38 8.13
C PHE A 76 1.60 -18.20 9.64
N PRO A 77 0.34 -17.94 10.07
CA PRO A 77 -0.80 -17.56 9.23
C PRO A 77 -0.68 -16.12 8.74
N ASP A 78 -1.22 -15.83 7.56
CA ASP A 78 -1.33 -14.45 7.06
C ASP A 78 -2.61 -14.29 6.21
N SER A 79 -3.05 -13.05 6.03
CA SER A 79 -4.23 -12.71 5.23
C SER A 79 -4.04 -11.40 4.48
N SER A 80 -4.44 -11.34 3.22
CA SER A 80 -4.35 -10.14 2.38
C SER A 80 -5.64 -9.91 1.61
N GLU A 81 -6.03 -8.66 1.42
CA GLU A 81 -7.21 -8.25 0.67
C GLU A 81 -6.79 -7.40 -0.53
N ILE A 82 -7.29 -7.74 -1.72
CA ILE A 82 -7.03 -7.04 -2.98
C ILE A 82 -8.37 -6.60 -3.57
N ARG A 83 -8.42 -5.39 -4.15
CA ARG A 83 -9.65 -4.81 -4.70
C ARG A 83 -9.47 -4.50 -6.18
N PHE A 84 -10.27 -5.12 -7.04
CA PHE A 84 -10.28 -4.87 -8.48
C PHE A 84 -11.46 -3.97 -8.85
N PRO A 85 -11.25 -2.82 -9.51
CA PRO A 85 -12.35 -1.97 -9.95
C PRO A 85 -13.15 -2.63 -11.08
N LEU A 86 -14.47 -2.64 -10.96
CA LEU A 86 -15.36 -3.01 -12.05
C LEU A 86 -15.62 -1.78 -12.93
N PRO A 87 -15.41 -1.85 -14.26
CA PRO A 87 -15.72 -0.75 -15.14
C PRO A 87 -17.21 -0.38 -15.08
N ALA A 88 -17.52 0.87 -14.77
CA ALA A 88 -18.90 1.36 -14.77
C ALA A 88 -19.39 1.65 -16.20
N GLY A 89 -20.71 1.66 -16.41
CA GLY A 89 -21.30 2.03 -17.70
C GLY A 89 -21.18 0.98 -18.80
N ILE A 90 -20.69 -0.22 -18.47
CA ILE A 90 -20.74 -1.40 -19.34
C ILE A 90 -21.65 -2.46 -18.70
N ASN A 91 -22.33 -3.20 -19.55
CA ASN A 91 -23.08 -4.40 -19.22
C ASN A 91 -22.10 -5.57 -19.41
N ALA A 92 -21.58 -6.09 -18.30
CA ALA A 92 -20.71 -7.27 -18.32
C ALA A 92 -21.55 -8.50 -18.68
N ALA A 93 -21.21 -9.16 -19.78
CA ALA A 93 -21.80 -10.44 -20.18
C ALA A 93 -21.20 -11.59 -19.34
N SER A 94 -19.91 -11.52 -19.08
CA SER A 94 -19.18 -12.43 -18.19
C SER A 94 -17.92 -11.76 -17.66
N ALA A 95 -17.41 -12.25 -16.54
CA ALA A 95 -16.12 -11.83 -16.01
C ALA A 95 -15.35 -13.01 -15.41
N VAL A 96 -14.03 -12.97 -15.55
CA VAL A 96 -13.11 -13.99 -15.03
C VAL A 96 -12.00 -13.29 -14.28
N LEU A 97 -11.82 -13.66 -13.02
CA LEU A 97 -10.68 -13.26 -12.22
C LEU A 97 -9.52 -14.23 -12.50
N ARG A 98 -8.40 -13.70 -13.03
CA ARG A 98 -7.20 -14.46 -13.33
C ARG A 98 -6.12 -14.12 -12.31
N LEU A 99 -5.68 -15.08 -11.52
CA LEU A 99 -4.71 -14.90 -10.45
C LEU A 99 -3.49 -15.79 -10.72
N ALA A 100 -2.31 -15.19 -10.77
CA ALA A 100 -1.05 -15.90 -10.86
C ALA A 100 -0.24 -15.65 -9.58
N PHE A 101 0.31 -16.71 -8.99
CA PHE A 101 1.05 -16.66 -7.73
C PHE A 101 2.40 -17.34 -7.88
N GLU A 102 3.41 -16.80 -7.20
CA GLU A 102 4.67 -17.48 -6.89
C GLU A 102 4.71 -17.77 -5.40
N ALA A 103 4.74 -19.05 -5.05
CA ALA A 103 4.85 -19.52 -3.67
C ALA A 103 6.27 -20.04 -3.43
N GLU A 104 6.95 -19.44 -2.47
CA GLU A 104 8.26 -19.88 -1.97
C GLU A 104 8.11 -20.34 -0.52
N LEU A 105 8.21 -21.64 -0.30
CA LEU A 105 8.21 -22.25 1.03
C LEU A 105 9.59 -22.87 1.30
N SER A 106 9.98 -22.94 2.57
CA SER A 106 11.16 -23.70 2.99
C SER A 106 11.09 -25.16 2.52
N ALA A 107 12.23 -25.88 2.57
CA ALA A 107 12.36 -27.27 2.09
C ALA A 107 11.38 -28.27 2.73
N ASP A 108 10.78 -27.86 3.84
CA ASP A 108 9.94 -28.62 4.72
C ASP A 108 8.54 -28.02 4.88
N GLY A 109 8.23 -26.99 4.09
CA GLY A 109 6.98 -26.27 4.19
C GLY A 109 5.81 -27.01 3.57
N ASP A 110 4.68 -26.98 4.26
CA ASP A 110 3.38 -27.38 3.75
C ASP A 110 2.35 -26.37 4.24
N GLY A 111 1.49 -25.93 3.33
CA GLY A 111 0.47 -24.97 3.64
C GLY A 111 -0.70 -25.04 2.68
N ARG A 112 -1.65 -24.15 2.93
CA ARG A 112 -2.84 -23.99 2.13
C ARG A 112 -3.18 -22.53 2.06
N MET A 113 -3.41 -22.06 0.84
CA MET A 113 -3.99 -20.76 0.56
C MET A 113 -5.47 -20.93 0.23
N THR A 114 -6.34 -20.20 0.90
CA THR A 114 -7.76 -20.06 0.54
C THR A 114 -7.95 -18.75 -0.21
N ILE A 115 -8.76 -18.79 -1.26
CA ILE A 115 -9.17 -17.63 -2.06
C ILE A 115 -10.67 -17.43 -1.86
N ALA A 116 -11.06 -16.25 -1.40
CA ALA A 116 -12.44 -15.81 -1.34
C ALA A 116 -12.66 -14.59 -2.25
N VAL A 117 -13.84 -14.51 -2.86
CA VAL A 117 -14.29 -13.39 -3.69
C VAL A 117 -15.56 -12.83 -3.05
N ASN A 118 -15.54 -11.54 -2.72
CA ASN A 118 -16.62 -10.82 -2.03
C ASN A 118 -17.07 -11.51 -0.72
N GLY A 119 -16.14 -12.16 -0.03
CA GLY A 119 -16.38 -12.91 1.21
C GLY A 119 -16.75 -14.38 1.01
N ASP A 120 -17.13 -14.78 -0.21
CA ASP A 120 -17.47 -16.16 -0.53
C ASP A 120 -16.24 -16.96 -0.94
N ARG A 121 -16.07 -18.14 -0.36
CA ARG A 121 -14.93 -19.01 -0.62
C ARG A 121 -15.03 -19.63 -2.02
N ARG A 122 -14.07 -19.31 -2.91
CA ARG A 122 -14.06 -19.76 -4.32
C ARG A 122 -12.98 -20.79 -4.64
N GLY A 123 -11.90 -20.86 -3.86
CA GLY A 123 -10.81 -21.79 -4.14
C GLY A 123 -9.89 -22.09 -2.97
N GLU A 124 -9.16 -23.20 -3.09
CA GLU A 124 -8.09 -23.62 -2.18
C GLU A 124 -6.90 -24.13 -3.01
N ILE A 125 -5.69 -23.72 -2.65
CA ILE A 125 -4.44 -24.20 -3.23
C ILE A 125 -3.60 -24.81 -2.12
N VAL A 126 -3.14 -26.05 -2.32
CA VAL A 126 -2.14 -26.69 -1.46
C VAL A 126 -0.76 -26.18 -1.88
N LEU A 127 0.00 -25.69 -0.92
CA LEU A 127 1.32 -25.11 -1.09
C LEU A 127 2.36 -26.10 -0.60
N ASN A 128 3.19 -26.59 -1.51
CA ASN A 128 4.27 -27.52 -1.18
C ASN A 128 5.59 -26.78 -0.96
N ALA A 129 6.54 -27.46 -0.32
CA ALA A 129 7.90 -26.99 -0.12
C ALA A 129 8.60 -26.57 -1.42
N GLY A 130 9.50 -25.59 -1.30
CA GLY A 130 10.25 -25.04 -2.42
C GLY A 130 9.49 -23.95 -3.16
N ARG A 131 9.87 -23.73 -4.43
CA ARG A 131 9.28 -22.72 -5.29
C ARG A 131 8.27 -23.35 -6.23
N SER A 132 7.07 -22.78 -6.28
CA SER A 132 6.01 -23.21 -7.17
C SER A 132 5.25 -22.02 -7.71
N ARG A 133 4.76 -22.14 -8.94
CA ARG A 133 3.90 -21.17 -9.58
C ARG A 133 2.51 -21.76 -9.71
N HIS A 134 1.49 -20.96 -9.40
CA HIS A 134 0.09 -21.35 -9.50
C HIS A 134 -0.66 -20.33 -10.33
N GLU A 135 -1.54 -20.80 -11.20
CA GLU A 135 -2.45 -19.97 -11.98
C GLU A 135 -3.87 -20.46 -11.72
N VAL A 136 -4.77 -19.54 -11.40
CA VAL A 136 -6.15 -19.82 -11.05
C VAL A 136 -7.05 -18.87 -11.82
N GLU A 137 -8.08 -19.44 -12.46
CA GLU A 137 -9.15 -18.69 -13.10
C GLU A 137 -10.44 -18.93 -12.33
N ILE A 138 -11.08 -17.85 -11.90
CA ILE A 138 -12.33 -17.89 -11.14
C ILE A 138 -13.37 -17.14 -11.95
N ALA A 139 -14.34 -17.86 -12.51
CA ALA A 139 -15.50 -17.25 -13.14
C ALA A 139 -16.31 -16.50 -12.08
N LEU A 140 -16.63 -15.24 -12.36
CA LEU A 140 -17.46 -14.40 -11.49
C LEU A 140 -18.93 -14.61 -11.84
N ASP A 141 -19.77 -14.70 -10.83
CA ASP A 141 -21.21 -14.78 -11.03
C ASP A 141 -21.85 -13.37 -11.09
N ALA A 142 -23.15 -13.34 -11.37
CA ALA A 142 -23.88 -12.07 -11.45
C ALA A 142 -23.86 -11.28 -10.13
N ALA A 143 -23.82 -11.96 -8.97
CA ALA A 143 -23.80 -11.30 -7.67
C ALA A 143 -22.43 -10.64 -7.41
N ASP A 144 -21.34 -11.26 -7.85
CA ASP A 144 -19.99 -10.69 -7.77
C ASP A 144 -19.85 -9.37 -8.56
N MET A 145 -20.65 -9.22 -9.63
CA MET A 145 -20.61 -8.07 -10.54
C MET A 145 -21.59 -6.94 -10.18
N LEU A 146 -22.40 -7.08 -9.12
CA LEU A 146 -23.36 -6.04 -8.72
C LEU A 146 -22.70 -4.79 -8.11
N GLY A 147 -21.49 -4.93 -7.59
CA GLY A 147 -20.74 -3.85 -6.97
C GLY A 147 -19.90 -3.02 -7.94
N HIS A 148 -19.16 -2.06 -7.40
CA HIS A 148 -18.13 -1.30 -8.13
C HIS A 148 -16.73 -1.91 -8.01
N LEU A 149 -16.59 -2.93 -7.16
CA LEU A 149 -15.33 -3.58 -6.83
C LEU A 149 -15.56 -5.08 -6.73
N VAL A 150 -14.56 -5.87 -7.14
CA VAL A 150 -14.41 -7.28 -6.78
C VAL A 150 -13.35 -7.36 -5.69
N ILE A 151 -13.73 -7.83 -4.50
CA ILE A 151 -12.83 -7.97 -3.36
C ILE A 151 -12.31 -9.39 -3.30
N VAL A 152 -10.99 -9.56 -3.34
CA VAL A 152 -10.32 -10.86 -3.29
C VAL A 152 -9.57 -10.97 -1.98
N THR A 153 -9.93 -11.95 -1.15
CA THR A 153 -9.24 -12.24 0.11
C THR A 153 -8.40 -13.50 -0.06
N LEU A 154 -7.12 -13.39 0.26
CA LEU A 154 -6.17 -14.49 0.33
C LEU A 154 -5.90 -14.81 1.80
N GLU A 155 -6.04 -16.07 2.20
CA GLU A 155 -5.71 -16.53 3.54
C GLU A 155 -4.74 -17.71 3.50
N GLY A 156 -3.57 -17.56 4.10
CA GLY A 156 -2.55 -18.60 4.20
C GLY A 156 -2.56 -19.28 5.56
N ARG A 157 -2.57 -20.61 5.57
CA ARG A 157 -2.33 -21.43 6.77
C ARG A 157 -1.35 -22.54 6.47
N GLY A 158 -0.34 -22.74 7.29
CA GLY A 158 0.66 -23.77 7.06
C GLY A 158 1.76 -23.79 8.11
N THR A 159 2.80 -24.55 7.81
CA THR A 159 4.03 -24.65 8.58
C THR A 159 5.21 -24.75 7.63
N THR A 160 6.37 -24.26 8.04
CA THR A 160 7.65 -24.31 7.29
C THR A 160 8.71 -25.12 8.02
N SER A 161 8.31 -25.92 9.00
CA SER A 161 9.21 -26.65 9.88
C SER A 161 9.09 -28.16 9.66
N GLY A 162 10.17 -28.84 9.23
CA GLY A 162 10.20 -30.24 8.75
C GLY A 162 9.79 -31.28 9.75
N GLY A 163 8.49 -31.38 9.99
CA GLY A 163 7.96 -32.24 11.04
C GLY A 163 8.47 -31.86 12.44
N GLN A 164 9.01 -30.64 12.63
CA GLN A 164 9.22 -30.14 13.98
C GLN A 164 7.84 -30.02 14.62
N ILE A 165 7.71 -30.64 15.79
CA ILE A 165 6.43 -30.79 16.46
C ILE A 165 5.85 -29.41 16.84
N CYS A 166 6.68 -28.35 16.94
CA CYS A 166 6.26 -26.95 17.08
C CYS A 166 7.15 -25.94 16.34
N PRO A 167 6.68 -25.33 15.23
CA PRO A 167 7.33 -24.17 14.63
C PRO A 167 7.24 -22.94 15.55
N VAL A 168 8.35 -22.21 15.69
CA VAL A 168 8.36 -20.82 16.18
C VAL A 168 8.09 -19.86 15.03
N ASP A 169 7.69 -18.61 15.30
CA ASP A 169 7.35 -17.65 14.24
C ASP A 169 8.51 -17.32 13.32
N ALA A 170 9.73 -17.32 13.85
CA ALA A 170 10.94 -17.20 13.03
C ALA A 170 11.06 -18.32 11.99
N THR A 171 10.49 -19.49 12.24
CA THR A 171 10.44 -20.60 11.27
C THR A 171 9.36 -20.34 10.23
N ASN A 172 8.15 -19.92 10.65
CA ASN A 172 7.01 -19.64 9.76
C ASN A 172 7.17 -18.38 8.88
N SER A 173 8.19 -17.55 9.12
CA SER A 173 8.63 -16.50 8.18
C SER A 173 9.26 -17.06 6.89
N GLY A 174 9.56 -18.36 6.84
CA GLY A 174 10.13 -19.03 5.65
C GLY A 174 9.12 -19.33 4.53
N ALA A 175 7.96 -18.68 4.52
CA ALA A 175 6.97 -18.78 3.46
C ALA A 175 6.68 -17.38 2.90
N ALA A 176 6.67 -17.25 1.58
CA ALA A 176 6.22 -16.05 0.89
C ALA A 176 5.36 -16.47 -0.30
N ILE A 177 4.13 -15.98 -0.36
CA ILE A 177 3.26 -16.15 -1.51
C ILE A 177 3.10 -14.79 -2.14
N THR A 178 3.55 -14.62 -3.37
CA THR A 178 3.51 -13.35 -4.11
C THR A 178 2.46 -13.44 -5.20
N LEU A 179 1.48 -12.55 -5.18
CA LEU A 179 0.54 -12.35 -6.29
C LEU A 179 1.27 -11.61 -7.42
N LEU A 180 1.32 -12.18 -8.62
CA LEU A 180 2.10 -11.67 -9.74
C LEU A 180 1.34 -10.56 -10.50
N ALA A 181 2.09 -9.68 -11.19
CA ALA A 181 1.57 -8.50 -11.88
C ALA A 181 0.65 -8.80 -13.08
N GLU A 182 0.76 -10.01 -13.63
CA GLU A 182 -0.12 -10.54 -14.70
C GLU A 182 -1.50 -10.97 -14.20
N SER A 183 -1.73 -10.96 -12.88
CA SER A 183 -3.07 -11.15 -12.33
C SER A 183 -3.96 -9.97 -12.71
N GLY A 184 -5.26 -10.21 -12.83
CA GLY A 184 -6.22 -9.21 -13.26
C GLY A 184 -7.64 -9.72 -13.35
N LEU A 185 -8.52 -8.80 -13.69
CA LEU A 185 -9.92 -9.07 -13.94
C LEU A 185 -10.20 -8.88 -15.42
N GLU A 186 -10.74 -9.92 -16.03
CA GLU A 186 -11.15 -9.93 -17.43
C GLU A 186 -12.67 -9.80 -17.49
N VAL A 187 -13.16 -8.81 -18.23
CA VAL A 187 -14.60 -8.56 -18.41
C VAL A 187 -14.93 -8.61 -19.90
N MET A 188 -15.93 -9.41 -20.26
CA MET A 188 -16.48 -9.45 -21.61
C MET A 188 -17.75 -8.59 -21.66
N THR A 189 -17.84 -7.70 -22.64
CA THR A 189 -18.98 -6.78 -22.79
C THR A 189 -19.29 -6.52 -24.27
N ALA A 190 -20.55 -6.29 -24.59
CA ALA A 190 -20.96 -5.83 -25.92
C ALA A 190 -20.83 -4.30 -26.09
N ASP A 191 -20.60 -3.57 -25.00
CA ASP A 191 -20.53 -2.12 -25.00
C ASP A 191 -19.18 -1.59 -25.49
N ALA A 192 -19.15 -0.29 -25.78
CA ALA A 192 -17.94 0.42 -26.18
C ALA A 192 -16.91 0.46 -25.03
N THR A 193 -15.66 0.13 -25.35
CA THR A 193 -14.56 0.05 -24.36
C THR A 193 -13.70 1.31 -24.29
N ASP A 194 -13.90 2.26 -25.21
CA ASP A 194 -13.21 3.55 -25.30
C ASP A 194 -13.96 4.66 -24.54
N THR A 195 -14.60 4.30 -23.43
CA THR A 195 -15.34 5.25 -22.57
C THR A 195 -14.50 5.67 -21.37
N LEU A 196 -14.77 6.87 -20.84
CA LEU A 196 -14.05 7.40 -19.67
C LEU A 196 -14.10 6.44 -18.45
N PRO A 197 -15.25 5.87 -18.06
CA PRO A 197 -15.30 4.92 -16.94
C PRO A 197 -14.46 3.67 -17.15
N VAL A 198 -14.46 3.11 -18.38
CA VAL A 198 -13.62 1.95 -18.72
C VAL A 198 -12.15 2.33 -18.63
N ARG A 199 -11.75 3.47 -19.21
CA ARG A 199 -10.37 3.96 -19.13
C ARG A 199 -9.89 4.14 -17.70
N ILE A 200 -10.72 4.68 -16.82
CA ILE A 200 -10.42 4.84 -15.38
C ILE A 200 -10.25 3.49 -14.68
N ALA A 201 -11.12 2.51 -14.95
CA ALA A 201 -11.02 1.19 -14.33
C ALA A 201 -9.78 0.42 -14.81
N THR A 202 -9.39 0.58 -16.07
CA THR A 202 -8.21 -0.07 -16.67
C THR A 202 -6.90 0.69 -16.45
N LEU A 203 -6.95 1.84 -15.77
CA LEU A 203 -5.79 2.70 -15.56
C LEU A 203 -4.71 1.97 -14.77
N ALA A 204 -3.50 1.91 -15.36
CA ALA A 204 -2.33 1.26 -14.76
C ALA A 204 -1.99 1.81 -13.37
N ASP A 205 -1.29 1.01 -12.58
CA ASP A 205 -0.85 1.37 -11.22
C ASP A 205 0.60 0.89 -11.03
N PRO A 206 1.62 1.76 -11.15
CA PRO A 206 1.50 3.22 -11.21
C PRO A 206 1.08 3.77 -12.59
N ALA A 207 0.16 4.73 -12.58
CA ALA A 207 -0.28 5.46 -13.78
C ALA A 207 0.78 6.44 -14.26
N ARG A 208 0.84 6.72 -15.57
CA ARG A 208 1.77 7.71 -16.14
C ARG A 208 1.10 9.08 -16.22
N LEU A 209 1.73 10.08 -15.61
CA LEU A 209 1.26 11.45 -15.59
C LEU A 209 2.10 12.32 -16.54
N ASP A 210 1.43 13.14 -17.33
CA ASP A 210 2.05 14.15 -18.17
C ASP A 210 2.83 15.18 -17.33
N ARG A 211 3.97 15.64 -17.85
CA ARG A 211 4.87 16.53 -17.11
C ARG A 211 4.45 17.99 -17.15
N GLY A 212 3.56 18.38 -18.08
CA GLY A 212 3.30 19.77 -18.43
C GLY A 212 4.45 20.37 -19.25
N VAL A 213 4.12 21.18 -20.24
CA VAL A 213 5.11 21.86 -21.10
C VAL A 213 5.39 23.29 -20.64
N SER A 214 4.38 23.96 -20.09
CA SER A 214 4.51 25.31 -19.54
C SER A 214 4.80 25.28 -18.03
N PRO A 215 5.43 26.31 -17.44
CA PRO A 215 5.65 26.35 -15.99
C PRO A 215 4.36 26.24 -15.16
N GLU A 216 3.25 26.76 -15.68
CA GLU A 216 1.93 26.64 -15.04
C GLU A 216 1.41 25.18 -15.06
N GLU A 217 1.50 24.52 -16.21
CA GLU A 217 1.14 23.10 -16.33
C GLU A 217 2.05 22.22 -15.48
N GLN A 218 3.35 22.54 -15.39
CA GLN A 218 4.27 21.83 -14.50
C GLN A 218 3.87 21.99 -13.03
N ALA A 219 3.47 23.19 -12.60
CA ALA A 219 2.98 23.42 -11.24
C ALA A 219 1.73 22.57 -10.94
N LEU A 220 0.77 22.55 -11.87
CA LEU A 220 -0.44 21.73 -11.79
C LEU A 220 -0.12 20.23 -11.75
N ALA A 221 0.79 19.76 -12.60
CA ALA A 221 1.20 18.37 -12.66
C ALA A 221 1.91 17.93 -11.36
N ILE A 222 2.82 18.75 -10.83
CA ILE A 222 3.51 18.49 -9.56
C ILE A 222 2.52 18.39 -8.40
N TRP A 223 1.57 19.32 -8.34
CA TRP A 223 0.52 19.31 -7.32
C TRP A 223 -0.41 18.10 -7.47
N GLY A 224 -0.96 17.86 -8.66
CA GLY A 224 -1.93 16.77 -8.80
C GLY A 224 -1.29 15.39 -8.68
N ARG A 225 0.00 15.24 -9.00
CA ARG A 225 0.78 14.05 -8.62
C ARG A 225 0.72 13.80 -7.12
N GLU A 226 1.06 14.81 -6.33
CA GLU A 226 1.05 14.73 -4.87
C GLU A 226 -0.33 14.34 -4.35
N VAL A 227 -1.39 15.01 -4.83
CA VAL A 227 -2.76 14.71 -4.41
C VAL A 227 -3.16 13.27 -4.78
N LEU A 228 -2.79 12.78 -5.96
CA LEU A 228 -3.06 11.41 -6.38
C LEU A 228 -2.32 10.39 -5.50
N GLU A 229 -1.02 10.58 -5.26
CA GLU A 229 -0.21 9.69 -4.40
C GLU A 229 -0.74 9.68 -2.96
N ARG A 230 -1.08 10.85 -2.41
CA ARG A 230 -1.64 10.99 -1.05
C ARG A 230 -2.97 10.25 -0.89
N ASN A 231 -3.74 10.11 -1.97
CA ASN A 231 -4.98 9.34 -1.98
C ASN A 231 -4.79 7.88 -2.44
N GLY A 232 -3.55 7.39 -2.52
CA GLY A 232 -3.25 5.98 -2.81
C GLY A 232 -3.26 5.60 -4.29
N VAL A 233 -3.32 6.57 -5.22
CA VAL A 233 -3.09 6.33 -6.64
C VAL A 233 -1.61 6.54 -6.92
N ALA A 234 -0.88 5.45 -7.12
CA ALA A 234 0.53 5.58 -7.48
C ALA A 234 0.66 6.17 -8.89
N VAL A 235 1.50 7.19 -9.03
CA VAL A 235 1.78 7.81 -10.33
C VAL A 235 3.27 7.97 -10.55
N ARG A 236 3.67 7.97 -11.82
CA ARG A 236 5.02 8.28 -12.27
C ARG A 236 4.96 9.24 -13.43
N TRP A 237 6.03 9.99 -13.63
CA TRP A 237 6.13 10.87 -14.80
C TRP A 237 6.20 10.04 -16.08
N ALA A 238 5.47 10.48 -17.11
CA ALA A 238 5.63 9.97 -18.45
C ALA A 238 7.04 10.24 -18.97
N THR A 239 7.60 9.28 -19.71
CA THR A 239 8.90 9.37 -20.37
C THR A 239 8.71 9.52 -21.88
N GLU A 240 9.75 9.88 -22.62
CA GLU A 240 9.65 9.98 -24.09
C GLU A 240 9.20 8.65 -24.74
N ASP A 241 9.65 7.51 -24.19
CA ASP A 241 9.29 6.17 -24.69
C ASP A 241 7.86 5.73 -24.32
N HIS A 242 7.18 6.44 -23.42
CA HIS A 242 5.94 5.98 -22.82
C HIS A 242 4.93 7.13 -22.66
N ALA A 243 3.88 7.10 -23.48
CA ALA A 243 2.79 8.07 -23.42
C ALA A 243 2.15 8.16 -22.02
N ALA A 244 1.74 9.38 -21.66
CA ALA A 244 0.99 9.64 -20.45
C ALA A 244 -0.40 9.00 -20.49
N ASP A 245 -0.85 8.47 -19.36
CA ASP A 245 -2.22 7.99 -19.17
C ASP A 245 -3.14 9.12 -18.68
N ILE A 246 -2.57 10.04 -17.89
CA ILE A 246 -3.25 11.16 -17.25
C ILE A 246 -2.59 12.48 -17.68
N VAL A 247 -3.41 13.48 -17.98
CA VAL A 247 -2.99 14.87 -18.19
C VAL A 247 -3.76 15.74 -17.21
N ILE A 248 -3.06 16.57 -16.43
CA ILE A 248 -3.72 17.54 -15.55
C ILE A 248 -3.70 18.90 -16.24
N VAL A 249 -4.87 19.51 -16.34
CA VAL A 249 -5.07 20.84 -16.91
C VAL A 249 -5.70 21.76 -15.88
N GLN A 250 -5.62 23.06 -16.13
CA GLN A 250 -6.28 24.07 -15.30
C GLN A 250 -7.79 23.81 -15.27
N GLU A 251 -8.42 24.15 -14.15
CA GLU A 251 -9.87 24.02 -14.01
C GLU A 251 -10.58 24.97 -14.99
N GLY A 252 -11.34 24.40 -15.93
CA GLY A 252 -12.16 25.13 -16.89
C GLY A 252 -13.64 25.10 -16.49
N ALA A 253 -14.51 25.68 -17.33
CA ALA A 253 -15.97 25.70 -17.12
C ALA A 253 -16.67 24.36 -17.45
N GLU A 254 -15.97 23.39 -18.03
CA GLU A 254 -16.51 22.09 -18.45
C GLU A 254 -16.21 20.97 -17.42
N SER A 255 -16.77 19.78 -17.65
CA SER A 255 -16.68 18.62 -16.76
C SER A 255 -15.25 18.33 -16.30
N GLY A 256 -15.08 18.09 -14.99
CA GLY A 256 -13.76 17.89 -14.37
C GLY A 256 -12.92 16.71 -14.91
N LEU A 257 -13.52 15.80 -15.70
CA LEU A 257 -12.84 14.72 -16.38
C LEU A 257 -13.30 14.59 -17.82
N ALA A 258 -12.36 14.28 -18.72
CA ALA A 258 -12.65 13.96 -20.12
C ALA A 258 -11.62 12.96 -20.68
N LEU A 259 -11.91 12.41 -21.86
CA LEU A 259 -10.91 11.74 -22.69
C LEU A 259 -10.48 12.70 -23.80
N ASP A 260 -9.18 12.79 -24.05
CA ASP A 260 -8.67 13.51 -25.22
C ASP A 260 -8.64 12.63 -26.48
N ALA A 261 -8.24 13.21 -27.61
CA ALA A 261 -8.12 12.51 -28.88
C ALA A 261 -7.11 11.35 -28.87
N ALA A 262 -6.18 11.32 -27.90
CA ALA A 262 -5.23 10.25 -27.68
C ALA A 262 -5.72 9.22 -26.65
N ASN A 263 -6.98 9.29 -26.23
CA ASN A 263 -7.60 8.44 -25.22
C ASN A 263 -6.90 8.52 -23.84
N ARG A 264 -6.33 9.68 -23.52
CA ARG A 264 -5.76 10.00 -22.21
C ARG A 264 -6.83 10.60 -21.31
N ILE A 265 -6.73 10.34 -20.02
CA ILE A 265 -7.63 10.94 -19.02
C ILE A 265 -7.17 12.37 -18.77
N VAL A 266 -7.98 13.34 -19.20
CA VAL A 266 -7.78 14.76 -18.89
C VAL A 266 -8.48 15.06 -17.58
N VAL A 267 -7.72 15.61 -16.63
CA VAL A 267 -8.17 15.93 -15.27
C VAL A 267 -8.09 17.44 -15.07
N SER A 268 -9.23 18.08 -14.88
CA SER A 268 -9.31 19.53 -14.70
C SER A 268 -9.28 19.89 -13.21
N GLY A 269 -8.14 20.44 -12.76
CA GLY A 269 -7.97 20.94 -11.39
C GLY A 269 -8.36 19.95 -10.28
N ARG A 270 -8.89 20.48 -9.17
CA ARG A 270 -9.19 19.70 -7.96
C ARG A 270 -10.46 18.88 -8.10
N SER A 271 -11.49 19.45 -8.73
CA SER A 271 -12.76 18.75 -8.97
C SER A 271 -12.56 17.51 -9.84
N GLY A 272 -11.70 17.58 -10.85
CA GLY A 272 -11.30 16.46 -11.67
C GLY A 272 -10.64 15.33 -10.88
N ILE A 273 -9.64 15.65 -10.06
CA ILE A 273 -8.93 14.65 -9.24
C ILE A 273 -9.91 13.92 -8.30
N HIS A 274 -10.78 14.65 -7.61
CA HIS A 274 -11.80 14.06 -6.74
C HIS A 274 -12.75 13.14 -7.49
N THR A 275 -13.13 13.52 -8.70
CA THR A 275 -13.99 12.69 -9.56
C THR A 275 -13.26 11.42 -9.99
N LEU A 276 -11.97 11.51 -10.30
CA LEU A 276 -11.14 10.36 -10.70
C LEU A 276 -11.02 9.36 -9.54
N LEU A 277 -10.68 9.85 -8.34
CA LEU A 277 -10.55 9.03 -7.13
C LEU A 277 -11.85 8.30 -6.79
N ARG A 278 -12.98 9.04 -6.78
CA ARG A 278 -14.31 8.47 -6.53
C ARG A 278 -14.67 7.39 -7.55
N THR A 279 -14.38 7.63 -8.82
CA THR A 279 -14.67 6.67 -9.90
C THR A 279 -13.81 5.41 -9.78
N ARG A 280 -12.58 5.52 -9.27
CA ARG A 280 -11.73 4.34 -8.95
C ARG A 280 -12.18 3.58 -7.69
N GLY A 281 -13.26 3.99 -7.01
CA GLY A 281 -13.68 3.39 -5.75
C GLY A 281 -12.69 3.63 -4.60
N ILE A 282 -11.79 4.61 -4.77
CA ILE A 282 -10.83 5.01 -3.75
C ILE A 282 -11.54 6.04 -2.88
N ALA A 283 -11.80 5.66 -1.63
CA ALA A 283 -12.22 6.62 -0.63
C ALA A 283 -11.08 7.64 -0.44
N PRO A 284 -11.33 8.95 -0.60
CA PRO A 284 -10.31 9.95 -0.35
C PRO A 284 -9.74 9.76 1.06
N VAL A 285 -8.42 9.60 1.16
CA VAL A 285 -7.73 9.38 2.43
C VAL A 285 -7.84 10.61 3.33
N ALA A 286 -8.03 11.80 2.73
CA ALA A 286 -8.13 13.06 3.43
C ALA A 286 -9.54 13.66 3.33
N GLN A 287 -10.43 13.29 4.25
CA GLN A 287 -11.19 14.38 4.88
C GLN A 287 -10.19 15.13 5.75
N ALA A 288 -10.17 16.47 5.64
CA ALA A 288 -9.34 17.29 6.51
C ALA A 288 -9.57 16.84 7.95
N ILE A 289 -8.52 16.39 8.63
CA ILE A 289 -8.65 16.09 10.06
C ILE A 289 -8.76 17.45 10.74
N GLU A 290 -9.97 17.84 11.10
CA GLU A 290 -10.25 19.21 11.56
C GLU A 290 -10.13 19.38 13.08
N THR A 291 -10.18 18.28 13.84
CA THR A 291 -10.25 18.36 15.31
C THR A 291 -9.29 17.42 16.02
N TRP A 292 -8.72 17.91 17.12
CA TRP A 292 -7.99 17.11 18.09
C TRP A 292 -8.95 16.56 19.17
N PRO A 293 -8.69 15.38 19.77
CA PRO A 293 -7.61 14.43 19.49
C PRO A 293 -7.86 13.63 18.19
N ILE A 294 -6.79 13.10 17.59
CA ILE A 294 -6.87 12.39 16.30
C ILE A 294 -6.72 10.91 16.55
N SER A 295 -7.75 10.13 16.20
CA SER A 295 -7.69 8.68 16.34
C SER A 295 -6.69 8.04 15.37
N VAL A 296 -6.10 6.91 15.76
CA VAL A 296 -5.24 6.12 14.86
C VAL A 296 -6.01 5.55 13.66
N GLU A 297 -7.32 5.32 13.81
CA GLU A 297 -8.18 4.86 12.72
C GLU A 297 -8.29 5.91 11.61
N THR A 298 -8.44 7.18 11.99
CA THR A 298 -8.43 8.32 11.05
C THR A 298 -7.08 8.44 10.31
N LEU A 299 -5.99 7.96 10.93
CA LEU A 299 -4.64 7.93 10.31
C LEU A 299 -4.40 6.67 9.47
N GLY A 300 -5.43 5.84 9.25
CA GLY A 300 -5.35 4.62 8.46
C GLY A 300 -4.70 3.44 9.18
N ALA A 301 -4.53 3.51 10.50
CA ALA A 301 -4.03 2.37 11.26
C ALA A 301 -5.08 1.26 11.35
N GLU A 302 -4.63 0.02 11.25
CA GLU A 302 -5.51 -1.14 11.35
C GLU A 302 -5.99 -1.37 12.80
N THR A 303 -7.31 -1.28 13.01
CA THR A 303 -7.97 -1.48 14.30
C THR A 303 -8.76 -2.80 14.40
N LEU A 304 -8.61 -3.69 13.41
CA LEU A 304 -9.26 -4.99 13.41
C LEU A 304 -8.57 -5.95 14.38
N LEU A 305 -9.33 -6.92 14.91
CA LEU A 305 -8.80 -8.02 15.71
C LEU A 305 -7.82 -8.83 14.85
N LYS A 306 -6.60 -9.01 15.34
CA LYS A 306 -5.59 -9.84 14.69
C LYS A 306 -5.15 -10.97 15.58
N THR A 307 -5.01 -12.14 14.97
CA THR A 307 -4.36 -13.30 15.56
C THR A 307 -2.90 -13.29 15.13
N PHE A 308 -1.99 -13.46 16.07
CA PHE A 308 -0.55 -13.49 15.81
C PHE A 308 0.13 -14.45 16.78
N ARG A 309 1.43 -14.63 16.60
CA ARG A 309 2.30 -15.37 17.50
C ARG A 309 3.58 -14.56 17.66
N GLY A 310 4.15 -14.56 18.86
CA GLY A 310 5.37 -13.82 19.16
C GLY A 310 5.12 -12.31 19.26
N SER A 311 4.96 -11.61 18.13
CA SER A 311 4.67 -10.17 18.15
C SER A 311 3.71 -9.70 17.05
N ARG A 312 3.02 -8.59 17.32
CA ARG A 312 2.23 -7.84 16.35
C ARG A 312 2.72 -6.41 16.30
N ARG A 313 2.86 -5.88 15.08
CA ARG A 313 3.32 -4.52 14.82
C ARG A 313 2.25 -3.71 14.09
N TRP A 314 1.88 -2.57 14.64
CA TRP A 314 1.09 -1.56 13.95
C TRP A 314 2.01 -0.40 13.53
N ALA A 315 1.88 0.04 12.27
CA ALA A 315 2.51 1.25 11.77
C ALA A 315 1.41 2.30 11.62
N ILE A 316 1.61 3.46 12.24
CA ILE A 316 0.66 4.58 12.27
C ILE A 316 1.37 5.77 11.62
N PRO A 317 1.21 5.97 10.31
CA PRO A 317 1.81 7.10 9.62
C PRO A 317 1.08 8.39 9.97
N TYR A 318 1.81 9.50 10.04
CA TYR A 318 1.21 10.84 10.05
C TYR A 318 2.17 11.87 9.45
N ALA A 319 1.64 12.81 8.68
CA ALA A 319 2.38 13.96 8.16
C ALA A 319 1.89 15.23 8.85
N LEU A 320 2.81 16.12 9.25
CA LEU A 320 2.46 17.35 9.95
C LEU A 320 1.51 18.23 9.12
N ALA A 321 1.71 18.26 7.79
CA ALA A 321 0.86 19.01 6.88
C ALA A 321 -0.60 18.53 6.89
N ASP A 322 -0.85 17.27 7.24
CA ASP A 322 -2.18 16.65 7.24
C ASP A 322 -2.88 16.72 8.60
N LEU A 323 -2.18 17.21 9.64
CA LEU A 323 -2.74 17.39 10.97
C LEU A 323 -3.47 18.75 11.08
N PRO A 324 -4.52 18.85 11.92
CA PRO A 324 -5.25 20.09 12.13
C PRO A 324 -4.32 21.24 12.51
N GLY A 325 -4.32 22.28 11.66
CA GLY A 325 -3.50 23.48 11.82
C GLY A 325 -1.99 23.28 11.62
N GLY A 326 -1.55 22.16 11.02
CA GLY A 326 -0.14 21.87 10.85
C GLY A 326 0.61 21.66 12.17
N LEU A 327 -0.12 21.29 13.24
CA LEU A 327 0.43 21.23 14.59
C LEU A 327 1.12 19.88 14.86
N MET A 328 2.23 19.94 15.60
CA MET A 328 3.01 18.77 15.96
C MET A 328 2.40 18.09 17.19
N PRO A 329 2.09 16.78 17.12
CA PRO A 329 1.57 16.04 18.26
C PRO A 329 2.65 15.91 19.35
N ARG A 330 2.21 15.92 20.60
CA ARG A 330 3.09 15.88 21.77
C ARG A 330 2.90 14.64 22.64
N THR A 331 1.75 13.99 22.51
CA THR A 331 1.46 12.74 23.21
C THR A 331 0.69 11.81 22.30
N PHE A 332 1.08 10.54 22.30
CA PHE A 332 0.32 9.44 21.75
C PHE A 332 -0.31 8.64 22.90
N ARG A 333 -1.63 8.64 22.97
CA ARG A 333 -2.38 7.78 23.90
C ARG A 333 -2.60 6.45 23.21
N LEU A 334 -2.03 5.38 23.74
CA LEU A 334 -2.18 4.03 23.23
C LEU A 334 -3.24 3.28 24.03
N ALA A 335 -4.08 2.53 23.33
CA ALA A 335 -4.95 1.54 23.95
C ALA A 335 -5.03 0.27 23.09
N ILE A 336 -4.71 -0.87 23.70
CA ILE A 336 -4.73 -2.19 23.07
C ILE A 336 -5.62 -3.12 23.89
N LYS A 337 -6.44 -3.93 23.23
CA LYS A 337 -7.15 -5.04 23.84
C LYS A 337 -6.48 -6.37 23.42
N PRO A 338 -5.63 -6.95 24.27
CA PRO A 338 -5.04 -8.25 24.00
C PRO A 338 -5.92 -9.40 24.49
N SER A 339 -5.63 -10.62 24.04
CA SER A 339 -6.09 -11.85 24.67
C SER A 339 -5.40 -12.05 26.01
N LYS A 340 -6.01 -12.84 26.89
CA LYS A 340 -5.36 -13.26 28.15
C LYS A 340 -4.26 -14.28 27.83
N LEU A 341 -3.09 -14.11 28.44
CA LEU A 341 -1.99 -15.06 28.36
C LEU A 341 -2.07 -16.09 29.49
N ALA A 342 -1.07 -16.95 29.63
CA ALA A 342 -0.96 -17.85 30.78
C ALA A 342 -0.65 -17.06 32.07
N ALA A 343 -0.94 -17.64 33.23
CA ALA A 343 -0.57 -17.02 34.50
C ALA A 343 0.96 -16.78 34.57
N ASN A 344 1.37 -15.64 35.14
CA ASN A 344 2.77 -15.21 35.26
C ASN A 344 3.50 -14.97 33.93
N THR A 345 2.76 -14.67 32.86
CA THR A 345 3.33 -14.16 31.61
C THR A 345 2.88 -12.73 31.41
N ASP A 346 3.71 -11.93 30.75
CA ASP A 346 3.47 -10.51 30.54
C ASP A 346 3.28 -10.22 29.05
N TRP A 347 2.57 -9.14 28.78
CA TRP A 347 2.69 -8.43 27.53
C TRP A 347 3.85 -7.45 27.60
N MET A 348 4.64 -7.35 26.54
CA MET A 348 5.60 -6.26 26.38
C MET A 348 5.16 -5.37 25.23
N VAL A 349 5.01 -4.07 25.49
CA VAL A 349 4.65 -3.06 24.49
C VAL A 349 5.86 -2.20 24.23
N ARG A 350 6.25 -2.09 22.96
CA ARG A 350 7.32 -1.22 22.49
C ARG A 350 6.75 -0.16 21.56
N VAL A 351 7.08 1.11 21.82
CA VAL A 351 6.68 2.22 20.95
C VAL A 351 7.91 2.94 20.45
N SER A 352 8.03 3.07 19.13
CA SER A 352 9.07 3.84 18.46
C SER A 352 8.49 4.86 17.49
N LEU A 353 9.23 5.92 17.22
CA LEU A 353 8.89 6.98 16.29
C LEU A 353 10.07 7.21 15.36
N ASN A 354 9.85 7.05 14.05
CA ASN A 354 10.91 7.17 13.05
C ASN A 354 12.14 6.33 13.44
N GLU A 355 11.89 5.06 13.80
CA GLU A 355 12.89 4.09 14.26
C GLU A 355 13.59 4.42 15.61
N ASN A 356 13.27 5.54 16.23
CA ASN A 356 13.77 5.89 17.57
C ASN A 356 12.88 5.27 18.64
N LEU A 357 13.44 4.43 19.51
CA LEU A 357 12.73 3.85 20.64
C LEU A 357 12.29 4.95 21.63
N LEU A 358 10.99 5.09 21.87
CA LEU A 358 10.45 6.05 22.82
C LEU A 358 10.22 5.42 24.19
N THR A 359 9.57 4.25 24.23
CA THR A 359 9.29 3.54 25.48
C THR A 359 9.12 2.04 25.25
N THR A 360 9.39 1.28 26.31
CA THR A 360 9.10 -0.15 26.43
C THR A 360 8.48 -0.39 27.79
N GLU A 361 7.25 -0.90 27.83
CA GLU A 361 6.54 -1.21 29.07
C GLU A 361 6.08 -2.67 29.11
N ARG A 362 5.98 -3.21 30.33
CA ARG A 362 5.45 -4.55 30.60
C ARG A 362 4.10 -4.42 31.27
N PHE A 363 3.16 -5.24 30.83
CA PHE A 363 1.81 -5.31 31.38
C PHE A 363 1.52 -6.76 31.78
N ASP A 364 0.71 -6.95 32.82
CA ASP A 364 0.24 -8.29 33.22
C ASP A 364 -0.49 -8.94 32.04
N GLY A 365 -0.13 -10.18 31.69
CA GLY A 365 -0.75 -10.98 30.64
C GLY A 365 -2.24 -11.28 30.87
N GLN A 366 -2.76 -11.06 32.09
CA GLN A 366 -4.20 -11.16 32.40
C GLN A 366 -4.98 -9.86 32.15
N SER A 367 -4.30 -8.77 31.80
CA SER A 367 -4.92 -7.46 31.59
C SER A 367 -5.93 -7.48 30.44
N GLU A 368 -7.11 -6.89 30.65
CA GLU A 368 -8.14 -6.80 29.61
C GLU A 368 -7.89 -5.65 28.63
N THR A 369 -7.14 -4.64 29.05
CA THR A 369 -6.76 -3.49 28.23
C THR A 369 -5.41 -2.97 28.69
N LEU A 370 -4.53 -2.70 27.72
CA LEU A 370 -3.24 -2.05 27.93
C LEU A 370 -3.40 -0.60 27.53
N ALA A 371 -3.06 0.33 28.40
CA ALA A 371 -3.14 1.77 28.14
C ALA A 371 -1.82 2.44 28.50
N LEU A 372 -1.35 3.33 27.63
CA LEU A 372 -0.06 4.00 27.79
C LEU A 372 -0.08 5.39 27.15
N ASP A 373 0.35 6.41 27.90
CA ASP A 373 0.56 7.76 27.36
C ASP A 373 2.05 7.95 27.02
N VAL A 374 2.36 8.02 25.73
CA VAL A 374 3.73 8.15 25.21
C VAL A 374 4.01 9.59 24.84
N SER A 375 5.04 10.19 25.43
CA SER A 375 5.53 11.51 25.03
C SER A 375 6.19 11.46 23.65
N LEU A 376 5.88 12.41 22.78
CA LEU A 376 6.46 12.57 21.45
C LEU A 376 7.41 13.78 21.47
N PRO A 377 8.74 13.57 21.52
CA PRO A 377 9.71 14.66 21.52
C PRO A 377 9.75 15.37 20.17
N ILE A 378 9.91 16.69 20.15
CA ILE A 378 10.05 17.46 18.89
C ILE A 378 11.29 17.01 18.11
N ALA A 379 12.40 16.74 18.83
CA ALA A 379 13.71 16.49 18.21
C ALA A 379 13.78 15.25 17.31
N VAL A 380 12.85 14.30 17.47
CA VAL A 380 12.78 13.06 16.66
C VAL A 380 11.63 13.07 15.65
N GLN A 381 10.79 14.11 15.67
CA GLN A 381 9.70 14.29 14.71
C GLN A 381 10.22 14.98 13.45
N ALA A 382 9.80 14.45 12.30
CA ALA A 382 10.02 15.01 10.97
C ALA A 382 8.71 15.57 10.40
N LEU A 383 8.72 15.99 9.13
CA LEU A 383 7.50 16.42 8.44
C LEU A 383 6.54 15.25 8.14
N ALA A 384 7.10 14.08 7.86
CA ALA A 384 6.38 12.82 7.74
C ALA A 384 6.94 11.84 8.76
N ASN A 385 6.07 11.16 9.48
CA ASN A 385 6.43 10.36 10.63
C ASN A 385 5.75 8.99 10.57
N VAL A 386 6.41 7.98 11.12
CA VAL A 386 5.81 6.68 11.37
C VAL A 386 5.98 6.35 12.83
N LEU A 387 4.85 6.25 13.53
CA LEU A 387 4.81 5.70 14.88
C LEU A 387 4.59 4.19 14.77
N GLN A 388 5.48 3.42 15.37
CA GLN A 388 5.41 1.96 15.38
C GLN A 388 5.09 1.49 16.79
N VAL A 389 4.01 0.71 16.91
CA VAL A 389 3.63 0.03 18.14
C VAL A 389 3.84 -1.46 17.93
N GLU A 390 4.59 -2.09 18.81
CA GLU A 390 4.83 -3.53 18.79
C GLU A 390 4.40 -4.15 20.12
N LEU A 391 3.45 -5.08 20.05
CA LEU A 391 3.02 -5.91 21.17
C LEU A 391 3.71 -7.26 21.06
N ILE A 392 4.35 -7.70 22.14
CA ILE A 392 5.14 -8.92 22.22
C ILE A 392 4.56 -9.80 23.32
N ASP A 393 4.23 -11.05 22.97
CA ASP A 393 3.90 -12.11 23.91
C ASP A 393 5.22 -12.62 24.54
N THR A 394 5.39 -12.44 25.85
CA THR A 394 6.62 -12.90 26.54
C THR A 394 6.49 -14.32 27.10
N SER A 395 5.43 -15.05 26.76
CA SER A 395 5.26 -16.43 27.23
C SER A 395 6.47 -17.26 26.84
N THR A 396 7.06 -17.90 27.85
CA THR A 396 8.21 -18.76 27.61
C THR A 396 7.72 -20.03 26.95
N ASN A 397 8.33 -20.36 25.81
CA ASN A 397 8.09 -21.67 25.22
C ASN A 397 8.77 -22.72 26.11
N THR A 398 8.02 -23.27 27.06
CA THR A 398 8.55 -24.22 28.06
C THR A 398 8.75 -25.63 27.51
N SER A 399 8.31 -25.92 26.28
CA SER A 399 8.62 -27.18 25.62
C SER A 399 8.65 -27.05 24.10
N VAL A 400 9.53 -27.80 23.46
CA VAL A 400 9.68 -27.87 21.99
C VAL A 400 8.40 -28.39 21.28
N CYS A 401 7.36 -28.77 22.01
CA CYS A 401 6.16 -29.47 21.50
C CYS A 401 4.81 -28.90 21.99
N GLN A 402 4.79 -27.77 22.71
CA GLN A 402 3.55 -27.05 23.01
C GLN A 402 3.46 -25.81 22.14
N VAL A 403 2.59 -25.86 21.13
CA VAL A 403 2.17 -24.66 20.39
C VAL A 403 1.42 -23.79 21.39
N LEU A 404 2.01 -22.66 21.76
CA LEU A 404 1.32 -21.65 22.54
C LEU A 404 0.04 -21.25 21.79
N PRO A 405 -1.09 -21.05 22.50
CA PRO A 405 -2.29 -20.52 21.86
C PRO A 405 -1.94 -19.26 21.10
N SER A 406 -2.43 -19.11 19.86
CA SER A 406 -2.20 -17.87 19.13
C SER A 406 -2.75 -16.70 19.93
N ALA A 407 -1.92 -15.71 20.15
CA ALA A 407 -2.29 -14.45 20.74
C ALA A 407 -3.30 -13.73 19.84
N GLN A 408 -4.19 -12.97 20.44
CA GLN A 408 -5.04 -12.05 19.71
C GLN A 408 -4.88 -10.65 20.28
N ALA A 409 -4.88 -9.64 19.43
CA ALA A 409 -4.91 -8.26 19.90
C ALA A 409 -5.64 -7.36 18.92
N GLN A 410 -6.19 -6.30 19.47
CA GLN A 410 -6.85 -5.24 18.74
C GLN A 410 -6.30 -3.89 19.19
N LEU A 411 -5.80 -3.09 18.24
CA LEU A 411 -5.54 -1.68 18.48
C LEU A 411 -6.88 -0.96 18.55
N LEU A 412 -7.17 -0.32 19.68
CA LEU A 412 -8.48 0.31 19.91
C LEU A 412 -8.51 1.70 19.27
N GLY A 413 -9.67 2.09 18.72
CA GLY A 413 -9.88 3.41 18.08
C GLY A 413 -9.73 4.60 19.05
N GLN A 414 -9.76 4.37 20.36
CA GLN A 414 -9.45 5.40 21.37
C GLN A 414 -7.95 5.75 21.42
N SER A 415 -7.09 4.94 20.79
CA SER A 415 -5.69 5.31 20.60
C SER A 415 -5.62 6.58 19.74
N SER A 416 -4.91 7.60 20.21
CA SER A 416 -4.98 8.92 19.58
C SER A 416 -3.74 9.78 19.78
N LEU A 417 -3.50 10.67 18.82
CA LEU A 417 -2.52 11.76 18.92
C LEU A 417 -3.19 12.98 19.57
N THR A 418 -2.42 13.68 20.40
CA THR A 418 -2.84 14.94 21.03
C THR A 418 -1.74 16.00 20.92
N VAL A 419 -2.15 17.27 20.88
CA VAL A 419 -1.27 18.43 20.60
C VAL A 419 -0.76 19.15 21.84
N ALA A 420 -1.17 18.73 23.04
CA ALA A 420 -0.92 19.46 24.27
C ALA A 420 0.59 19.66 24.55
N GLY A 421 1.05 20.91 24.53
CA GLY A 421 2.44 21.28 24.84
C GLY A 421 2.99 22.37 23.93
N THR A 422 4.27 22.70 24.12
CA THR A 422 4.96 23.74 23.33
C THR A 422 5.14 23.29 21.89
N GLN A 423 4.73 24.14 20.96
CA GLN A 423 4.93 23.95 19.52
C GLN A 423 6.24 24.59 19.06
N PRO A 424 6.90 24.08 18.01
CA PRO A 424 8.04 24.74 17.38
C PRO A 424 7.70 26.18 16.97
N ARG A 425 8.68 27.08 17.14
CA ARG A 425 8.57 28.51 16.81
C ARG A 425 9.45 28.92 15.64
N GLU A 426 10.15 27.98 15.03
CA GLU A 426 11.08 28.17 13.92
C GLU A 426 11.17 26.89 13.07
N GLY A 427 11.90 26.96 11.96
CA GLY A 427 12.13 25.82 11.07
C GLY A 427 10.91 25.41 10.24
N LEU A 428 11.03 24.25 9.60
CA LEU A 428 9.97 23.71 8.73
C LEU A 428 8.63 23.45 9.43
N PRO A 429 8.57 23.00 10.70
CA PRO A 429 7.27 22.84 11.37
C PRO A 429 6.51 24.16 11.53
N LEU A 430 7.20 25.28 11.74
CA LEU A 430 6.57 26.60 11.73
C LEU A 430 5.98 26.91 10.35
N LEU A 431 6.75 26.68 9.29
CA LEU A 431 6.32 26.94 7.92
C LEU A 431 5.06 26.12 7.56
N VAL A 432 5.04 24.82 7.91
CA VAL A 432 3.86 23.96 7.70
C VAL A 432 2.64 24.49 8.44
N ARG A 433 2.80 24.95 9.68
CA ARG A 433 1.73 25.60 10.44
C ARG A 433 1.24 26.88 9.77
N GLU A 434 2.14 27.72 9.25
CA GLU A 434 1.76 28.94 8.55
C GLU A 434 0.97 28.63 7.27
N MET A 435 1.41 27.63 6.48
CA MET A 435 0.69 27.18 5.29
C MET A 435 -0.69 26.58 5.61
N ALA A 436 -0.79 25.77 6.67
CA ALA A 436 -2.06 25.21 7.12
C ALA A 436 -3.08 26.28 7.55
N ASN A 437 -2.61 27.44 8.04
CA ASN A 437 -3.47 28.54 8.47
C ASN A 437 -3.71 29.61 7.38
N ALA A 438 -3.05 29.53 6.22
CA ALA A 438 -3.23 30.49 5.13
C ALA A 438 -4.55 30.33 4.38
N GLY A 439 -5.17 29.15 4.43
CA GLY A 439 -6.39 28.78 3.70
C GLY A 439 -6.15 28.55 2.21
N THR A 440 -5.53 29.50 1.54
CA THR A 440 -5.18 29.47 0.12
C THR A 440 -3.68 29.63 -0.07
N LEU A 441 -3.10 28.87 -1.00
CA LEU A 441 -1.67 28.84 -1.29
C LEU A 441 -1.42 29.05 -2.79
N GLY A 442 -0.43 29.85 -3.15
CA GLY A 442 0.03 29.99 -4.52
C GLY A 442 1.10 28.96 -4.84
N LEU A 443 1.04 28.31 -5.99
CA LEU A 443 2.10 27.44 -6.50
C LEU A 443 2.49 27.84 -7.91
N THR A 444 3.78 28.10 -8.11
CA THR A 444 4.36 28.41 -9.42
C THR A 444 5.65 27.62 -9.64
N VAL A 445 6.02 27.42 -10.90
CA VAL A 445 7.34 26.96 -11.30
C VAL A 445 8.06 28.15 -11.92
N ALA A 446 9.18 28.58 -11.34
CA ALA A 446 9.92 29.75 -11.82
C ALA A 446 10.79 29.42 -13.04
N THR A 447 11.36 28.21 -13.07
CA THR A 447 12.16 27.70 -14.19
C THR A 447 11.69 26.32 -14.57
N PRO A 448 11.54 25.98 -15.87
CA PRO A 448 11.14 24.65 -16.30
C PRO A 448 11.98 23.55 -15.63
N LEU A 449 11.30 22.58 -15.06
CA LEU A 449 11.88 21.46 -14.33
C LEU A 449 11.93 20.23 -15.22
N ASP A 450 12.98 19.43 -15.09
CA ASP A 450 13.04 18.09 -15.67
C ASP A 450 12.27 17.07 -14.81
N ALA A 451 12.16 15.83 -15.30
CA ALA A 451 11.41 14.79 -14.61
C ALA A 451 11.99 14.44 -13.22
N GLY A 452 13.31 14.53 -13.06
CA GLY A 452 14.00 14.29 -11.78
C GLY A 452 13.62 15.34 -10.75
N SER A 453 13.73 16.61 -11.14
CA SER A 453 13.39 17.78 -10.34
C SER A 453 11.89 17.82 -10.01
N GLN A 454 11.01 17.53 -10.96
CA GLN A 454 9.56 17.45 -10.72
C GLN A 454 9.21 16.35 -9.69
N ARG A 455 9.91 15.21 -9.71
CA ARG A 455 9.70 14.13 -8.73
C ARG A 455 10.08 14.58 -7.32
N VAL A 456 11.24 15.24 -7.18
CA VAL A 456 11.70 15.78 -5.89
C VAL A 456 10.76 16.89 -5.41
N ALA A 457 10.31 17.75 -6.32
CA ALA A 457 9.35 18.80 -6.05
C ALA A 457 8.01 18.24 -5.53
N ALA A 458 7.43 17.24 -6.21
CA ALA A 458 6.17 16.62 -5.77
C ALA A 458 6.32 15.93 -4.40
N ALA A 459 7.40 15.19 -4.19
CA ALA A 459 7.66 14.53 -2.91
C ALA A 459 7.85 15.52 -1.75
N MET A 460 8.47 16.67 -2.00
CA MET A 460 8.63 17.71 -0.99
C MET A 460 7.33 18.49 -0.77
N LEU A 461 6.56 18.75 -1.83
CA LEU A 461 5.24 19.36 -1.73
C LEU A 461 4.30 18.52 -0.86
N GLY A 462 4.31 17.19 -0.99
CA GLY A 462 3.51 16.31 -0.13
C GLY A 462 3.87 16.34 1.36
N LYS A 463 5.07 16.82 1.71
CA LYS A 463 5.50 17.02 3.10
C LYS A 463 5.13 18.38 3.67
N LEU A 464 4.94 19.36 2.78
CA LEU A 464 4.71 20.76 3.13
C LEU A 464 3.24 21.15 3.02
N LEU A 465 2.61 20.80 1.90
CA LEU A 465 1.31 21.27 1.50
C LEU A 465 0.20 20.55 2.28
N PRO A 466 -0.65 21.27 3.03
CA PRO A 466 -1.79 20.67 3.71
C PRO A 466 -2.78 20.05 2.73
N ALA A 467 -3.27 18.84 3.01
CA ALA A 467 -4.23 18.15 2.14
C ALA A 467 -5.53 18.95 1.89
N SER A 468 -5.92 19.79 2.85
CA SER A 468 -7.12 20.62 2.77
C SER A 468 -6.91 21.92 1.98
N ALA A 469 -5.66 22.37 1.81
CA ALA A 469 -5.35 23.69 1.26
C ALA A 469 -5.93 23.88 -0.15
N GLU A 470 -6.45 25.07 -0.41
CA GLU A 470 -6.80 25.51 -1.76
C GLU A 470 -5.53 26.02 -2.45
N VAL A 471 -5.15 25.44 -3.59
CA VAL A 471 -3.95 25.84 -4.33
C VAL A 471 -4.36 26.61 -5.57
N ARG A 472 -3.77 27.80 -5.75
CA ARG A 472 -3.90 28.65 -6.94
C ARG A 472 -2.64 28.57 -7.79
N PHE A 473 -2.82 28.69 -9.10
CA PHE A 473 -1.77 28.54 -10.11
C PHE A 473 -1.71 29.77 -11.02
N GLY A 474 -0.67 29.84 -11.86
CA GLY A 474 -0.55 30.90 -12.85
C GLY A 474 -0.51 32.29 -12.23
N ALA A 475 -1.23 33.25 -12.83
CA ALA A 475 -1.29 34.63 -12.37
C ALA A 475 -1.94 34.77 -10.98
N GLU A 476 -2.89 33.90 -10.64
CA GLU A 476 -3.63 33.94 -9.36
C GLU A 476 -2.80 33.44 -8.18
N ALA A 477 -1.70 32.72 -8.44
CA ALA A 477 -0.81 32.24 -7.39
C ALA A 477 -0.21 33.40 -6.57
N GLY A 478 0.06 34.55 -7.21
CA GLY A 478 0.61 35.74 -6.55
C GLY A 478 -0.38 36.47 -5.64
N GLU A 479 -1.68 36.14 -5.71
CA GLU A 479 -2.71 36.73 -4.85
C GLU A 479 -2.90 35.97 -3.53
N ALA A 480 -2.30 34.78 -3.42
CA ALA A 480 -2.41 33.96 -2.23
C ALA A 480 -1.59 34.54 -1.06
N PRO A 481 -2.07 34.45 0.20
CA PRO A 481 -1.33 34.96 1.37
C PRO A 481 0.04 34.31 1.59
N ILE A 482 0.26 33.13 1.02
CA ILE A 482 1.56 32.47 0.97
C ILE A 482 1.70 31.92 -0.45
N SER A 483 2.82 32.23 -1.11
CA SER A 483 3.14 31.73 -2.44
C SER A 483 4.43 30.92 -2.40
N ILE A 484 4.43 29.82 -3.14
CA ILE A 484 5.52 28.88 -3.28
C ILE A 484 5.96 28.89 -4.74
N ALA A 485 7.19 29.30 -5.00
CA ALA A 485 7.82 29.21 -6.31
C ALA A 485 8.88 28.10 -6.31
N VAL A 486 8.71 27.11 -7.17
CA VAL A 486 9.63 25.97 -7.32
C VAL A 486 10.64 26.27 -8.43
N THR A 487 11.91 26.07 -8.15
CA THR A 487 13.02 26.27 -9.09
C THR A 487 14.13 25.25 -8.83
N THR A 488 15.15 25.22 -9.68
CA THR A 488 16.43 24.57 -9.35
C THR A 488 17.45 25.58 -8.82
N ALA A 489 18.53 25.11 -8.21
CA ALA A 489 19.66 25.94 -7.80
C ALA A 489 20.32 26.67 -8.99
N GLY A 490 20.38 26.03 -10.17
CA GLY A 490 20.79 26.67 -11.41
C GLY A 490 19.84 27.80 -11.82
N GLY A 491 18.53 27.55 -11.74
CA GLY A 491 17.50 28.54 -12.01
C GLY A 491 17.55 29.74 -11.06
N LEU A 492 17.71 29.49 -9.76
CA LEU A 492 17.85 30.55 -8.75
C LEU A 492 19.10 31.40 -9.00
N ARG A 493 20.24 30.77 -9.30
CA ARG A 493 21.48 31.51 -9.65
C ARG A 493 21.34 32.34 -10.92
N ALA A 494 20.56 31.87 -11.91
CA ALA A 494 20.26 32.66 -13.09
C ALA A 494 19.40 33.88 -12.71
N ALA A 495 18.30 33.69 -11.99
CA ALA A 495 17.43 34.77 -11.55
C ALA A 495 18.15 35.82 -10.69
N LEU A 496 19.02 35.40 -9.77
CA LEU A 496 19.80 36.32 -8.93
C LEU A 496 20.84 37.13 -9.73
N ARG A 497 21.37 36.59 -10.83
CA ARG A 497 22.27 37.35 -11.71
C ARG A 497 21.53 38.42 -12.50
N ASP A 498 20.29 38.14 -12.90
CA ASP A 498 19.48 39.04 -13.72
C ASP A 498 18.89 40.21 -12.91
N ILE A 499 18.61 40.01 -11.61
CA ILE A 499 18.00 41.03 -10.73
C ILE A 499 19.02 42.09 -10.26
N GLY A 500 20.33 41.78 -10.22
CA GLY A 500 21.33 42.66 -9.61
C GLY A 500 21.10 42.87 -8.09
N GLU A 501 21.95 43.65 -7.41
CA GLU A 501 21.92 43.87 -5.94
C GLU A 501 20.66 44.58 -5.40
N ILE A 502 19.61 44.78 -6.19
CA ILE A 502 18.45 45.61 -5.82
C ILE A 502 17.25 44.75 -5.43
N GLY A 503 16.99 44.70 -4.12
CA GLY A 503 15.65 44.53 -3.57
C GLY A 503 15.10 43.10 -3.53
N ALA A 504 15.89 42.12 -3.09
CA ALA A 504 15.31 40.87 -2.63
C ALA A 504 14.29 41.17 -1.51
N ASP A 505 13.05 40.72 -1.67
CA ASP A 505 12.03 40.85 -0.64
C ASP A 505 12.52 40.16 0.64
N PHE A 506 12.69 40.94 1.71
CA PHE A 506 13.32 40.51 2.97
C PHE A 506 12.57 39.38 3.68
N ASN A 507 11.37 39.03 3.21
CA ASN A 507 10.52 37.98 3.78
C ASN A 507 10.60 36.63 3.05
N MET A 508 11.47 36.47 2.04
CA MET A 508 11.62 35.21 1.33
C MET A 508 12.36 34.16 2.17
N ARG A 509 11.77 32.98 2.32
CA ARG A 509 12.40 31.80 2.94
C ARG A 509 12.69 30.76 1.87
N LEU A 510 13.85 30.12 1.95
CA LEU A 510 14.23 29.05 1.03
C LEU A 510 14.13 27.70 1.72
N VAL A 511 13.45 26.77 1.06
CA VAL A 511 13.48 25.35 1.43
C VAL A 511 14.31 24.61 0.39
N ILE A 512 15.40 24.00 0.83
CA ILE A 512 16.30 23.23 -0.04
C ILE A 512 15.91 21.77 0.07
N ALA A 513 15.46 21.19 -1.05
CA ALA A 513 15.11 19.78 -1.14
C ALA A 513 16.30 18.99 -1.72
N ASN A 514 17.02 18.30 -0.84
CA ASN A 514 18.13 17.44 -1.26
C ASN A 514 17.60 16.11 -1.81
N ALA A 515 17.88 15.85 -3.08
CA ALA A 515 17.38 14.67 -3.78
C ALA A 515 18.19 13.39 -3.49
N GLU A 516 19.49 13.52 -3.19
CA GLU A 516 20.44 12.40 -3.32
C GLU A 516 20.64 11.59 -2.04
N ASP A 517 20.58 12.21 -0.84
CA ASP A 517 21.03 11.53 0.40
C ASP A 517 19.91 11.19 1.39
N GLY A 518 18.65 11.46 1.04
CA GLY A 518 17.53 11.33 1.99
C GLY A 518 17.67 12.26 3.21
N SER A 519 18.58 13.23 3.16
CA SER A 519 18.77 14.22 4.22
C SER A 519 17.50 15.04 4.41
N ALA A 520 17.25 15.42 5.66
CA ALA A 520 16.09 16.24 5.97
C ALA A 520 16.18 17.58 5.23
N PRO A 521 15.08 18.07 4.64
CA PRO A 521 15.07 19.36 3.97
C PRO A 521 15.52 20.47 4.94
N GLY A 522 16.30 21.42 4.42
CA GLY A 522 16.75 22.57 5.18
C GLY A 522 15.85 23.79 4.94
N LEU A 523 15.54 24.54 6.00
CA LEU A 523 14.95 25.89 5.88
C LEU A 523 16.04 26.91 6.20
N VAL A 524 16.30 27.82 5.27
CA VAL A 524 17.31 28.87 5.42
C VAL A 524 16.74 30.20 4.93
N SER A 525 17.18 31.31 5.53
CA SER A 525 16.88 32.63 4.98
C SER A 525 17.64 32.83 3.67
N LEU A 526 17.12 33.64 2.74
CA LEU A 526 17.76 33.91 1.45
C LEU A 526 19.21 34.42 1.60
N PHE A 527 19.46 35.30 2.58
CA PHE A 527 20.80 35.87 2.82
C PHE A 527 21.81 34.84 3.33
N GLU A 528 21.39 33.95 4.24
CA GLU A 528 22.25 32.87 4.73
C GLU A 528 22.49 31.80 3.65
N ALA A 529 21.51 31.61 2.77
CA ALA A 529 21.56 30.60 1.72
C ALA A 529 22.41 31.00 0.52
N LEU A 530 22.66 32.30 0.28
CA LEU A 530 23.37 32.78 -0.92
C LEU A 530 24.72 32.07 -1.16
N PRO A 531 25.62 31.96 -0.16
CA PRO A 531 26.85 31.19 -0.31
C PRO A 531 26.58 29.70 -0.55
N MET A 532 25.62 29.12 0.18
CA MET A 532 25.29 27.68 0.05
C MET A 532 24.76 27.35 -1.35
N VAL A 533 23.90 28.20 -1.92
CA VAL A 533 23.30 28.02 -3.26
C VAL A 533 24.35 28.04 -4.36
N GLN A 534 25.48 28.73 -4.18
CA GLN A 534 26.60 28.69 -5.12
C GLN A 534 27.23 27.29 -5.20
N ASP A 535 27.24 26.57 -4.08
CA ASP A 535 27.87 25.26 -3.94
C ASP A 535 26.91 24.08 -4.25
N LEU A 536 25.59 24.33 -4.34
CA LEU A 536 24.60 23.30 -4.66
C LEU A 536 24.72 22.83 -6.12
N ALA A 537 24.45 21.54 -6.34
CA ALA A 537 24.29 20.96 -7.67
C ALA A 537 23.17 21.68 -8.44
N GLY A 538 23.36 21.91 -9.74
CA GLY A 538 22.49 22.78 -10.54
C GLY A 538 21.03 22.36 -10.62
N ASP A 539 20.76 21.06 -10.46
CA ASP A 539 19.47 20.40 -10.45
C ASP A 539 18.83 20.27 -9.05
N THR A 540 19.51 20.73 -7.99
CA THR A 540 18.94 20.74 -6.63
C THR A 540 17.66 21.57 -6.61
N VAL A 541 16.56 20.99 -6.15
CA VAL A 541 15.24 21.66 -6.10
C VAL A 541 15.17 22.61 -4.92
N ILE A 542 14.70 23.83 -5.18
CA ILE A 542 14.54 24.89 -4.21
C ILE A 542 13.09 25.39 -4.26
N PHE A 543 12.49 25.53 -3.08
CA PHE A 543 11.22 26.21 -2.92
C PHE A 543 11.47 27.60 -2.33
N MET A 544 11.08 28.64 -3.04
CA MET A 544 11.04 30.00 -2.57
C MET A 544 9.66 30.26 -1.99
N VAL A 545 9.57 30.48 -0.68
CA VAL A 545 8.31 30.77 -0.02
C VAL A 545 8.25 32.25 0.33
N THR A 546 7.23 32.93 -0.18
CA THR A 546 6.93 34.33 0.10
C THR A 546 5.59 34.44 0.83
N ARG A 547 5.44 35.49 1.63
CA ARG A 547 4.23 35.79 2.41
C ARG A 547 3.76 37.20 2.10
#